data_AF-A0A177ZQP0-F1
#
_entry.id   AF-A0A177ZQP0-F1
#
_cell.length_a   1.000
_cell.length_b   1.000
_cell.length_c   1.000
_cell.angle_alpha   90.00
_cell.angle_beta   90.00
_cell.angle_gamma   90.00
#
_symmetry.space_group_name_H-M   'P 1'
#
loop_
_entity.id
_entity.type
_entity.pdbx_description
1 polymer ?
#
loop_
_entity_poly.entity_id
_entity_poly.type
_entity_poly.pdbx_seq_one_letter_code
_entity_poly.pdbx_strand_id
1 'polypeptide(L)'
;MSYTIEVIKKRTIQKVWWNFMLYETFFRFRKDVKRCELCEQDFNETDMTHLAFVENEKNHLICTECATTAIEGGAEKSERSKEDD
;
A
#
# COMPACT_ATOMS: atom_id res chain seq x y z
N MET A 1 7.07 -25.25 28.40
CA MET A 1 7.28 -24.03 27.58
C MET A 1 6.61 -24.28 26.25
N SER A 2 5.55 -23.54 25.95
CA SER A 2 4.82 -23.61 24.68
C SER A 2 5.25 -22.44 23.81
N TYR A 3 5.72 -22.73 22.61
CA TYR A 3 6.10 -21.72 21.62
C TYR A 3 4.94 -21.59 20.63
N THR A 4 4.53 -20.35 20.35
CA THR A 4 3.58 -20.05 19.30
C THR A 4 4.36 -19.86 18.00
N ILE A 5 4.07 -20.68 16.98
CA ILE A 5 4.63 -20.48 15.64
C ILE A 5 3.72 -19.48 14.92
N GLU A 6 4.20 -18.26 14.73
CA GLU A 6 3.51 -17.28 13.88
C GLU A 6 3.76 -17.63 12.41
N VAL A 7 2.73 -18.10 11.72
CA VAL A 7 2.78 -18.30 10.27
C VAL A 7 2.81 -16.91 9.63
N ILE A 8 4.00 -16.44 9.25
CA ILE A 8 4.17 -15.19 8.50
C ILE A 8 3.58 -15.42 7.10
N LYS A 9 2.36 -14.92 6.87
CA LYS A 9 1.72 -14.93 5.54
C LYS A 9 2.52 -13.99 4.64
N LYS A 10 3.45 -14.55 3.85
CA LYS A 10 4.19 -13.78 2.84
C LYS A 10 3.21 -13.32 1.76
N ARG A 11 3.06 -12.01 1.62
CA ARG A 11 2.31 -11.39 0.51
C ARG A 11 3.29 -11.07 -0.61
N THR A 12 2.97 -11.44 -1.84
CA THR A 12 3.76 -11.10 -3.02
C THR A 12 3.18 -9.83 -3.65
N ILE A 13 3.89 -8.71 -3.54
CA ILE A 13 3.51 -7.45 -4.19
C ILE A 13 4.13 -7.45 -5.58
N GLN A 14 3.30 -7.49 -6.62
CA GLN A 14 3.77 -7.51 -8.01
C GLN A 14 4.10 -6.10 -8.50
N LYS A 15 3.25 -5.14 -8.12
CA LYS A 15 3.29 -3.77 -8.63
C LYS A 15 2.85 -2.79 -7.55
N VAL A 16 3.43 -1.60 -7.58
CA VAL A 16 3.08 -0.47 -6.72
C VAL A 16 2.71 0.71 -7.60
N TRP A 17 1.47 1.18 -7.49
CA TRP A 17 1.08 2.48 -8.01
C TRP A 17 1.56 3.56 -7.06
N TRP A 18 2.65 4.21 -7.45
CA TRP A 18 3.28 5.28 -6.71
C TRP A 18 2.49 6.58 -6.82
N ASN A 19 2.36 7.31 -5.70
CA ASN A 19 1.60 8.55 -5.59
C ASN A 19 0.18 8.42 -6.15
N PHE A 20 -0.55 7.39 -5.72
CA PHE A 20 -1.90 7.11 -6.21
C PHE A 20 -2.84 8.28 -5.93
N MET A 21 -2.91 8.72 -4.67
CA MET A 21 -3.62 9.94 -4.26
C MET A 21 -3.33 10.34 -2.80
N LEU A 22 -3.67 11.58 -2.43
CA LEU A 22 -3.71 12.01 -1.03
C LEU A 22 -4.78 11.23 -0.24
N TYR A 23 -4.44 10.88 1.00
CA TYR A 23 -5.34 10.13 1.87
C TYR A 23 -6.63 10.89 2.16
N GLU A 24 -6.60 12.20 2.39
CA GLU A 24 -7.81 13.00 2.59
C GLU A 24 -8.81 12.81 1.44
N THR A 25 -8.32 12.86 0.18
CA THR A 25 -9.14 12.66 -1.01
C THR A 25 -9.69 11.23 -1.05
N PHE A 26 -8.88 10.23 -0.71
CA PHE A 26 -9.31 8.84 -0.67
C PHE A 26 -10.40 8.62 0.39
N PHE A 27 -10.17 9.11 1.61
CA PHE A 27 -11.03 8.93 2.78
C PHE A 27 -12.43 9.53 2.58
N ARG A 28 -12.55 10.61 1.79
CA ARG A 28 -13.85 11.19 1.40
C ARG A 28 -14.76 10.16 0.73
N PHE A 29 -14.20 9.24 -0.05
CA PHE A 29 -14.94 8.19 -0.76
C PHE A 29 -14.94 6.84 -0.03
N ARG A 30 -13.88 6.52 0.71
CA ARG A 30 -13.66 5.23 1.38
C ARG A 30 -13.30 5.43 2.84
N LYS A 31 -14.33 5.53 3.69
CA LYS A 31 -14.19 5.73 5.14
C LYS A 31 -13.83 4.47 5.92
N ASP A 32 -13.86 3.32 5.24
CA ASP A 32 -13.59 1.99 5.78
C ASP A 32 -12.09 1.68 5.90
N VAL A 33 -11.23 2.37 5.15
CA VAL A 33 -9.78 2.16 5.18
C VAL A 33 -9.12 3.39 5.79
N LYS A 34 -8.63 3.24 7.02
CA LYS A 34 -7.96 4.32 7.79
C LYS A 34 -6.48 4.11 8.05
N ARG A 35 -6.00 2.92 7.73
CA ARG A 35 -4.67 2.42 8.07
C ARG A 35 -4.05 1.78 6.86
N CYS A 36 -2.72 1.79 6.82
CA CYS A 36 -1.96 1.00 5.88
C CYS A 36 -2.34 -0.48 6.04
N GLU A 37 -2.74 -1.13 4.95
CA GLU A 37 -3.18 -2.54 5.01
C GLU A 37 -2.01 -3.54 5.11
N LEU A 38 -0.77 -3.05 5.18
CA LEU A 38 0.44 -3.84 5.39
C LEU A 38 1.02 -3.68 6.81
N CYS A 39 1.26 -2.44 7.26
CA CYS A 39 1.87 -2.17 8.58
C CYS A 39 0.87 -1.71 9.65
N GLU A 40 -0.41 -1.59 9.31
CA GLU A 40 -1.51 -1.15 10.19
C GLU A 40 -1.37 0.25 10.80
N GLN A 41 -0.37 1.03 10.36
CA GLN A 41 -0.21 2.42 10.76
C GLN A 41 -1.37 3.28 10.25
N ASP A 42 -1.92 4.14 11.12
CA ASP A 42 -2.95 5.12 10.76
C ASP A 42 -2.41 6.12 9.72
N PHE A 43 -3.24 6.43 8.72
CA PHE A 43 -2.95 7.50 7.77
C PHE A 43 -3.36 8.85 8.33
N ASN A 44 -2.51 9.86 8.12
CA ASN A 44 -2.87 11.26 8.30
C ASN A 44 -3.48 11.82 7.01
N GLU A 45 -4.31 12.86 7.14
CA GLU A 45 -5.00 13.48 5.98
C GLU A 45 -4.04 13.91 4.87
N THR A 46 -2.86 14.41 5.25
CA THR A 46 -1.81 14.88 4.34
C THR A 46 -0.95 13.76 3.75
N ASP A 47 -1.14 12.52 4.16
CA ASP A 47 -0.30 11.41 3.70
C ASP A 47 -0.58 11.11 2.23
N MET A 48 0.50 10.88 1.48
CA MET A 48 0.40 10.33 0.13
C MET A 48 0.19 8.82 0.24
N THR A 49 -0.91 8.34 -0.34
CA THR A 49 -1.21 6.90 -0.38
C THR A 49 -0.75 6.30 -1.69
N HIS A 50 -0.38 5.02 -1.60
CA HIS A 50 0.08 4.22 -2.72
C HIS A 50 -0.81 2.98 -2.83
N LEU A 51 -0.89 2.38 -4.01
CA LEU A 51 -1.68 1.18 -4.23
C LEU A 51 -0.75 -0.01 -4.49
N ALA A 52 -0.79 -1.03 -3.64
CA ALA A 52 -0.11 -2.29 -3.88
C ALA A 52 -1.04 -3.28 -4.58
N PHE A 53 -0.58 -3.83 -5.70
CA PHE A 53 -1.18 -4.96 -6.38
C PHE A 53 -0.57 -6.23 -5.83
N VAL A 54 -1.34 -6.93 -5.01
CA VAL A 54 -0.92 -8.16 -4.34
C VAL A 54 -1.44 -9.36 -5.12
N GLU A 55 -0.58 -10.33 -5.37
CA GLU A 55 -0.94 -11.55 -6.09
C GLU A 55 -2.05 -12.32 -5.36
N ASN A 56 -3.10 -12.70 -6.10
CA ASN A 56 -4.28 -13.42 -5.59
C ASN A 56 -5.04 -12.72 -4.44
N GLU A 57 -4.79 -11.43 -4.20
CA GLU A 57 -5.50 -10.63 -3.22
C GLU A 57 -6.05 -9.35 -3.86
N LYS A 58 -6.93 -8.66 -3.13
CA LYS A 58 -7.39 -7.33 -3.55
C LYS A 58 -6.22 -6.34 -3.50
N ASN A 59 -6.36 -5.25 -4.24
CA ASN A 59 -5.39 -4.16 -4.12
C ASN A 59 -5.44 -3.55 -2.72
N HIS A 60 -4.27 -3.20 -2.21
CA HIS A 60 -4.11 -2.68 -0.86
C HIS A 60 -3.67 -1.22 -0.87
N LEU A 61 -4.29 -0.39 -0.03
CA LEU A 61 -3.84 0.98 0.21
C LEU A 61 -2.71 0.95 1.23
N ILE A 62 -1.56 1.50 0.86
CA ILE A 62 -0.33 1.39 1.65
C ILE A 62 0.36 2.74 1.83
N CYS A 63 1.13 2.87 2.90
CA CYS A 63 1.94 4.05 3.18
C CYS A 63 3.22 4.09 2.33
N THR A 64 3.87 5.25 2.31
CA THR A 64 5.12 5.47 1.55
C THR A 64 6.24 4.53 1.98
N GLU A 65 6.35 4.21 3.26
CA GLU A 65 7.36 3.28 3.77
C GLU A 65 7.18 1.89 3.18
N CYS A 66 5.98 1.29 3.32
CA CYS A 66 5.69 -0.01 2.75
C CYS A 66 5.80 -0.03 1.22
N ALA A 67 5.44 1.07 0.56
CA ALA A 67 5.56 1.20 -0.88
C ALA A 67 7.03 1.18 -1.32
N THR A 68 7.90 1.90 -0.61
CA THR A 68 9.34 1.91 -0.83
C THR A 68 9.92 0.51 -0.63
N THR A 69 9.61 -0.14 0.50
CA THR A 69 10.09 -1.50 0.80
C THR A 69 9.66 -2.50 -0.26
N ALA A 70 8.44 -2.40 -0.78
CA ALA A 70 7.95 -3.29 -1.83
C ALA A 70 8.73 -3.11 -3.14
N ILE A 71 9.02 -1.86 -3.53
CA ILE A 71 9.80 -1.55 -4.74
C ILE A 71 11.25 -2.00 -4.58
N GLU A 72 11.88 -1.74 -3.44
CA GLU A 72 13.23 -2.24 -3.12
C GLU A 72 13.29 -3.77 -3.11
N GLY A 73 12.18 -4.42 -2.72
CA GLY A 73 11.99 -5.87 -2.80
C GLY A 73 11.72 -6.43 -4.20
N GLY A 74 11.66 -5.59 -5.23
CA GLY A 74 11.52 -5.99 -6.64
C GLY A 74 10.12 -5.81 -7.24
N ALA A 75 9.19 -5.16 -6.54
CA ALA A 75 7.89 -4.81 -7.14
C ALA A 75 8.05 -3.74 -8.23
N GLU A 76 7.25 -3.84 -9.30
CA GLU A 76 7.25 -2.84 -10.36
C GLU A 76 6.68 -1.51 -9.85
N LYS A 77 7.45 -0.43 -9.92
CA LYS A 77 6.96 0.92 -9.67
C LYS A 77 6.24 1.44 -10.91
N SER A 78 4.98 1.86 -10.77
CA SER A 78 4.23 2.58 -11.80
C SER A 78 3.73 3.91 -11.25
N GLU A 79 3.91 4.96 -12.03
CA GLU A 79 3.43 6.31 -11.72
C GLU A 79 2.58 6.81 -12.88
N ARG A 80 1.68 7.77 -12.62
CA ARG A 80 0.99 8.47 -13.71
C ARG A 80 2.04 9.20 -14.55
N SER A 81 2.22 8.79 -15.80
CA SER A 81 2.96 9.58 -16.79
C SER A 81 2.24 10.91 -16.99
N LYS A 82 2.98 12.01 -16.88
CA LYS A 82 2.49 13.37 -17.17
C LYS A 82 2.44 13.62 -18.69
N GLU A 83 1.84 12.72 -19.43
CA GLU A 83 1.58 12.90 -20.86
C GLU A 83 0.09 12.68 -21.04
N ASP A 84 -0.67 13.76 -20.91
CA ASP A 84 -2.01 13.99 -21.47
C ASP A 84 -2.50 15.34 -20.89
N ASP A 85 -1.89 16.44 -21.33
CA ASP A 85 -2.46 17.80 -21.33
C ASP A 85 -1.94 18.56 -22.57
#